data_AF-A0A9D8GIF1-F1
#
_entry.id   AF-A0A9D8GIF1-F1
#
_cell.length_a   1.000
_cell.length_b   1.000
_cell.length_c   1.000
_cell.angle_alpha   90.00
_cell.angle_beta   90.00
_cell.angle_gamma   90.00
#
_symmetry.space_group_name_H-M   'P 1'
#
loop_
_entity.id
_entity.type
_entity.pdbx_description
1 polymer ?
#
loop_
_entity_poly.entity_id
_entity_poly.type
_entity_poly.pdbx_seq_one_letter_code
_entity_poly.pdbx_strand_id
1 'polypeptide(L)'
;MHYDAGLVDTFLHPQDVAYTTPAVLALVRDAGLSFLGWWDNILRYAEGQLRPDTALFRRINAQPDAAIWQVMELYNGGIGQHTFAGCLPSRPAASYRIHFDGEAFLDYVPVARAKEVQRPAEVPAGRAAVQRGQLPVYILTPHASALFRQIDGKRSVRECAAAALPSLSESERVAASRDAFRYLWRLSYIFLRMPYRA
;
A
#
# COMPACT_ATOMS: atom_id res chain seq x y z
N MET A 1 35.18 -1.61 12.12
CA MET A 1 34.61 -2.48 11.05
C MET A 1 34.84 -3.92 11.49
N HIS A 2 33.81 -4.62 11.99
CA HIS A 2 33.94 -5.93 12.63
C HIS A 2 32.92 -6.95 12.08
N TYR A 3 32.60 -6.88 10.78
CA TYR A 3 31.58 -7.72 10.14
C TYR A 3 32.13 -8.49 8.92
N ASP A 4 33.35 -9.03 9.03
CA ASP A 4 33.98 -9.80 7.95
C ASP A 4 33.19 -11.09 7.64
N ALA A 5 32.70 -11.78 8.68
CA ALA A 5 31.87 -12.97 8.52
C ALA A 5 30.51 -12.67 7.87
N GLY A 6 29.88 -11.54 8.19
CA GLY A 6 28.59 -11.17 7.57
C GLY A 6 28.72 -10.82 6.08
N LEU A 7 29.87 -10.26 5.68
CA LEU A 7 30.17 -10.01 4.27
C LEU A 7 30.39 -11.32 3.51
N VAL A 8 31.17 -12.24 4.07
CA VAL A 8 31.44 -13.56 3.47
C VAL A 8 30.14 -14.37 3.37
N ASP A 9 29.31 -14.40 4.41
CA ASP A 9 28.04 -15.14 4.40
C ASP A 9 27.08 -14.58 3.33
N THR A 10 26.89 -13.25 3.28
CA THR A 10 25.98 -12.60 2.32
C THR A 10 26.37 -12.83 0.85
N PHE A 11 27.67 -12.91 0.53
CA PHE A 11 28.15 -12.96 -0.86
C PHE A 11 28.68 -14.33 -1.30
N LEU A 12 29.00 -15.23 -0.37
CA LEU A 12 29.68 -16.49 -0.67
C LEU A 12 28.97 -17.72 -0.08
N HIS A 13 27.77 -17.59 0.49
CA HIS A 13 27.02 -18.76 0.93
C HIS A 13 26.34 -19.46 -0.26
N PRO A 14 26.74 -20.69 -0.64
CA PRO A 14 26.24 -21.36 -1.84
C PRO A 14 24.76 -21.80 -1.73
N GLN A 15 24.15 -21.69 -0.54
CA GLN A 15 22.74 -22.02 -0.32
C GLN A 15 21.84 -20.78 -0.42
N ASP A 16 22.41 -19.57 -0.49
CA ASP A 16 21.63 -18.35 -0.60
C ASP A 16 21.03 -18.23 -1.99
N VAL A 17 19.70 -18.25 -2.03
CA VAL A 17 18.92 -18.07 -3.25
C VAL A 17 18.21 -16.72 -3.17
N ALA A 18 18.55 -15.83 -4.09
CA ALA A 18 17.84 -14.56 -4.24
C ALA A 18 16.45 -14.81 -4.86
N TYR A 19 15.40 -14.54 -4.10
CA TYR A 19 14.02 -14.60 -4.61
C TYR A 19 13.63 -13.26 -5.23
N THR A 20 13.28 -13.28 -6.50
CA THR A 20 12.54 -12.16 -7.13
C THR A 20 11.08 -12.19 -6.68
N THR A 21 10.34 -11.10 -6.88
CA THR A 21 8.90 -11.06 -6.62
C THR A 21 8.15 -12.23 -7.28
N PRO A 22 8.34 -12.53 -8.59
CA PRO A 22 7.75 -13.72 -9.20
C PRO A 22 8.16 -15.04 -8.52
N ALA A 23 9.42 -15.16 -8.10
CA ALA A 23 9.91 -16.35 -7.40
C ALA A 23 9.26 -16.52 -6.02
N VAL A 24 9.03 -15.43 -5.28
CA VAL A 24 8.27 -15.47 -4.01
C VAL A 24 6.84 -15.96 -4.24
N LEU A 25 6.16 -15.44 -5.27
CA LEU A 25 4.81 -15.88 -5.59
C LEU A 25 4.75 -17.36 -5.99
N ALA A 26 5.75 -17.81 -6.75
CA ALA A 26 5.90 -19.23 -7.09
C ALA A 26 6.14 -20.08 -5.85
N LEU A 27 7.07 -19.68 -4.97
CA LEU A 27 7.37 -20.37 -3.71
C LEU A 27 6.11 -20.57 -2.86
N VAL A 28 5.30 -19.52 -2.70
CA VAL A 28 4.06 -19.58 -1.90
C VAL A 28 3.06 -20.56 -2.51
N ARG A 29 2.88 -20.51 -3.83
CA ARG A 29 2.00 -21.45 -4.55
C ARG A 29 2.49 -22.88 -4.44
N ASP A 30 3.79 -23.11 -4.65
CA ASP A 30 4.40 -24.44 -4.67
C ASP A 30 4.42 -25.06 -3.27
N ALA A 31 4.41 -24.23 -2.22
CA ALA A 31 4.16 -24.64 -0.83
C ALA A 31 2.67 -24.94 -0.51
N GLY A 32 1.78 -24.87 -1.50
CA GLY A 32 0.34 -25.11 -1.32
C GLY A 32 -0.40 -23.99 -0.58
N LEU A 33 0.15 -22.78 -0.57
CA LEU A 33 -0.42 -21.61 0.10
C LEU A 33 -0.97 -20.60 -0.90
N SER A 34 -1.88 -19.74 -0.43
CA SER A 34 -2.32 -18.54 -1.13
C SER A 34 -1.56 -17.32 -0.64
N PHE A 35 -1.08 -16.49 -1.56
CA PHE A 35 -0.44 -15.22 -1.23
C PHE A 35 -1.48 -14.23 -0.68
N LEU A 36 -1.29 -13.81 0.57
CA LEU A 36 -2.21 -12.89 1.24
C LEU A 36 -1.85 -11.44 0.91
N GLY A 37 -0.56 -11.14 0.84
CA GLY A 37 -0.06 -9.80 0.55
C GLY A 37 1.35 -9.58 1.11
N TRP A 38 1.97 -8.48 0.70
CA TRP A 38 3.18 -7.98 1.32
C TRP A 38 2.90 -7.47 2.73
N TRP A 39 3.87 -7.60 3.63
CA TRP A 39 3.79 -6.97 4.96
C TRP A 39 3.74 -5.44 4.86
N ASP A 40 4.42 -4.91 3.84
CA ASP A 40 4.48 -3.51 3.51
C ASP A 40 4.34 -3.33 1.99
N ASN A 41 3.33 -2.57 1.58
CA ASN A 41 3.10 -2.15 0.19
C ASN A 41 4.05 -1.04 -0.27
N ILE A 42 4.77 -0.37 0.64
CA ILE A 42 5.69 0.68 0.26
C ILE A 42 6.75 0.14 -0.70
N LEU A 43 7.06 0.90 -1.75
CA LEU A 43 7.94 0.49 -2.85
C LEU A 43 7.44 -0.68 -3.71
N ARG A 44 6.28 -1.28 -3.41
CA ARG A 44 5.65 -2.31 -4.25
C ARG A 44 4.75 -1.70 -5.32
N TYR A 45 4.35 -0.44 -5.16
CA TYR A 45 3.54 0.30 -6.12
C TYR A 45 4.25 1.58 -6.57
N ALA A 46 3.80 2.15 -7.69
CA ALA A 46 4.40 3.35 -8.30
C ALA A 46 4.08 4.64 -7.53
N GLU A 47 3.00 4.64 -6.74
CA GLU A 47 2.57 5.75 -5.91
C GLU A 47 3.69 6.22 -4.97
N GLY A 48 3.95 7.52 -4.95
CA GLY A 48 5.02 8.14 -4.17
C GLY A 48 6.44 7.93 -4.71
N GLN A 49 6.63 7.05 -5.69
CA GLN A 49 7.93 6.78 -6.33
C GLN A 49 8.05 7.40 -7.72
N LEU A 50 6.94 7.44 -8.44
CA LEU A 50 6.83 7.98 -9.79
C LEU A 50 5.78 9.09 -9.84
N ARG A 51 6.01 10.09 -10.69
CA ARG A 51 5.05 11.18 -10.88
C ARG A 51 3.82 10.68 -11.66
N PRO A 52 2.58 10.94 -11.20
CA PRO A 52 1.35 10.45 -11.84
C PRO A 52 1.11 10.94 -13.29
N ASP A 53 1.70 12.08 -13.67
CA ASP A 53 1.59 12.70 -14.99
C ASP A 53 2.39 11.96 -16.08
N THR A 54 3.29 11.05 -15.69
CA THR A 54 4.19 10.36 -16.62
C THR A 54 3.52 9.19 -17.34
N ALA A 55 3.97 8.92 -18.57
CA ALA A 55 3.55 7.74 -19.32
C ALA A 55 3.97 6.43 -18.63
N LEU A 56 5.12 6.43 -17.95
CA LEU A 56 5.61 5.27 -17.21
C LEU A 56 4.67 4.90 -16.06
N PHE A 57 4.26 5.87 -15.23
CA PHE A 57 3.30 5.65 -14.14
C PHE A 57 2.00 5.02 -14.63
N ARG A 58 1.44 5.55 -15.73
CA ARG A 58 0.20 5.02 -16.34
C ARG A 58 0.38 3.59 -16.85
N ARG A 59 1.49 3.30 -17.54
CA ARG A 59 1.78 1.97 -18.08
C ARG A 59 1.93 0.92 -16.98
N ILE A 60 2.61 1.27 -15.89
CA ILE A 60 2.78 0.38 -14.72
C ILE A 60 1.42 0.14 -14.07
N ASN A 61 0.68 1.20 -13.72
CA ASN A 61 -0.60 1.07 -13.01
C ASN A 61 -1.74 0.43 -13.81
N ALA A 62 -1.57 0.23 -15.12
CA ALA A 62 -2.50 -0.54 -15.95
C ALA A 62 -2.26 -2.06 -15.88
N GLN A 63 -1.19 -2.51 -15.23
CA GLN A 63 -0.87 -3.93 -15.10
C GLN A 63 -1.59 -4.57 -13.89
N PRO A 64 -1.77 -5.91 -13.88
CA PRO A 64 -2.13 -6.64 -12.67
C PRO A 64 -1.09 -6.41 -11.55
N ASP A 65 -1.53 -6.48 -10.29
CA ASP A 65 -0.68 -6.18 -9.13
C ASP A 65 0.66 -6.95 -9.12
N ALA A 66 0.67 -8.24 -9.46
CA ALA A 66 1.90 -9.04 -9.52
C ALA A 66 2.94 -8.47 -10.49
N ALA A 67 2.51 -7.96 -11.63
CA ALA A 67 3.38 -7.32 -12.61
C ALA A 67 3.83 -5.92 -12.15
N ILE A 68 2.96 -5.16 -11.46
CA ILE A 68 3.35 -3.90 -10.81
C ILE A 68 4.48 -4.16 -9.81
N TRP A 69 4.31 -5.14 -8.92
CA TRP A 69 5.29 -5.46 -7.88
C TRP A 69 6.64 -5.87 -8.47
N GLN A 70 6.64 -6.67 -9.54
CA GLN A 70 7.87 -7.04 -10.26
C GLN A 70 8.57 -5.83 -10.86
N VAL A 71 7.84 -4.93 -11.54
CA VAL A 71 8.45 -3.73 -12.13
C VAL A 71 9.00 -2.81 -11.04
N MET A 72 8.25 -2.61 -9.96
CA MET A 72 8.68 -1.73 -8.87
C MET A 72 9.84 -2.32 -8.06
N GLU A 73 9.94 -3.65 -7.94
CA GLU A 73 11.13 -4.31 -7.38
C GLU A 73 12.38 -3.99 -8.20
N LEU A 74 12.31 -4.13 -9.52
CA LEU A 74 13.43 -3.81 -10.41
C LEU A 74 13.78 -2.31 -10.37
N TYR A 75 12.76 -1.45 -10.42
CA TYR A 75 12.94 0.01 -10.37
C TYR A 75 13.64 0.47 -9.08
N ASN A 76 13.31 -0.14 -7.94
CA ASN A 76 13.87 0.22 -6.64
C ASN A 76 15.14 -0.58 -6.27
N GLY A 77 15.57 -1.54 -7.09
CA GLY A 77 16.69 -2.44 -6.75
C GLY A 77 16.40 -3.33 -5.52
N GLY A 78 15.13 -3.71 -5.32
CA GLY A 78 14.62 -4.27 -4.06
C GLY A 78 14.81 -5.78 -3.83
N ILE A 79 15.73 -6.44 -4.54
CA ILE A 79 15.98 -7.89 -4.43
C ILE A 79 16.91 -8.19 -3.22
N GLY A 80 16.54 -7.67 -2.06
CA GLY A 80 17.27 -7.88 -0.81
C GLY A 80 16.47 -8.72 0.19
N GLN A 81 15.25 -8.29 0.52
CA GLN A 81 14.39 -8.98 1.48
C GLN A 81 12.91 -8.83 1.10
N HIS A 82 12.17 -9.92 1.24
CA HIS A 82 10.73 -9.96 1.03
C HIS A 82 10.03 -10.38 2.31
N THR A 83 9.13 -9.52 2.80
CA THR A 83 8.25 -9.83 3.94
C THR A 83 6.82 -9.88 3.45
N PHE A 84 6.17 -11.02 3.68
CA PHE A 84 4.83 -11.30 3.17
C PHE A 84 4.08 -12.25 4.09
N ALA A 85 2.78 -12.38 3.85
CA ALA A 85 1.92 -13.36 4.50
C ALA A 85 1.33 -14.33 3.48
N GLY A 86 1.21 -15.60 3.89
CA GLY A 86 0.48 -16.64 3.16
C GLY A 86 -0.65 -17.21 4.02
N CYS A 87 -1.65 -17.81 3.40
CA CYS A 87 -2.72 -18.53 4.09
C CYS A 87 -3.10 -19.81 3.36
N LEU A 88 -3.85 -20.69 4.04
CA LEU A 88 -4.42 -21.88 3.41
C LEU A 88 -5.36 -21.48 2.26
N PRO A 89 -5.37 -22.22 1.13
CA PRO A 89 -6.26 -21.94 0.00
C PRO A 89 -7.75 -22.02 0.35
N SER A 90 -8.13 -22.78 1.39
CA SER A 90 -9.50 -22.85 1.88
C SER A 90 -10.00 -21.56 2.53
N ARG A 91 -9.11 -20.62 2.88
CA ARG A 91 -9.50 -19.32 3.42
C ARG A 91 -10.16 -18.48 2.31
N PRO A 92 -11.40 -18.00 2.49
CA PRO A 92 -12.09 -17.22 1.46
C PRO A 92 -11.29 -15.96 1.07
N ALA A 93 -11.05 -15.76 -0.22
CA ALA A 93 -10.31 -14.60 -0.74
C ALA A 93 -10.93 -13.25 -0.30
N ALA A 94 -12.26 -13.19 -0.22
CA ALA A 94 -13.01 -12.03 0.26
C ALA A 94 -12.76 -11.69 1.75
N SER A 95 -12.04 -12.54 2.49
CA SER A 95 -11.67 -12.29 3.90
C SER A 95 -10.29 -11.66 4.08
N TYR A 96 -9.49 -11.52 3.01
CA TYR A 96 -8.13 -10.98 3.10
C TYR A 96 -7.70 -10.12 1.91
N ARG A 97 -8.32 -10.25 0.74
CA ARG A 97 -7.96 -9.45 -0.42
C ARG A 97 -8.66 -8.10 -0.38
N ILE A 98 -7.85 -7.04 -0.32
CA ILE A 98 -8.32 -5.66 -0.48
C ILE A 98 -8.50 -5.39 -1.98
N HIS A 99 -9.71 -5.05 -2.38
CA HIS A 99 -10.01 -4.63 -3.74
C HIS A 99 -10.63 -3.23 -3.71
N PHE A 100 -10.26 -2.43 -4.69
CA PHE A 100 -10.87 -1.12 -4.94
C PHE A 100 -11.67 -1.18 -6.23
N ASP A 101 -12.25 -2.33 -6.56
CA ASP A 101 -13.19 -2.51 -7.66
C ASP A 101 -14.60 -2.51 -7.07
N GLY A 102 -15.55 -1.82 -7.72
CA GLY A 102 -16.91 -1.67 -7.19
C GLY A 102 -16.97 -0.88 -5.87
N GLU A 103 -17.96 -1.15 -5.03
CA GLU A 103 -18.24 -0.32 -3.83
C GLU A 103 -17.99 -1.02 -2.50
N ALA A 104 -17.60 -2.30 -2.49
CA ALA A 104 -17.35 -3.05 -1.25
C ALA A 104 -16.26 -2.43 -0.37
N PHE A 105 -15.31 -1.69 -0.96
CA PHE A 105 -14.26 -0.97 -0.23
C PHE A 105 -14.80 0.14 0.66
N LEU A 106 -16.02 0.64 0.40
CA LEU A 106 -16.67 1.67 1.21
C LEU A 106 -16.97 1.17 2.63
N ASP A 107 -17.09 -0.14 2.81
CA ASP A 107 -17.38 -0.76 4.10
C ASP A 107 -16.10 -1.13 4.89
N TYR A 108 -14.92 -0.93 4.30
CA TYR A 108 -13.65 -1.17 4.98
C TYR A 108 -13.39 -0.09 6.03
N VAL A 109 -12.74 -0.46 7.13
CA VAL A 109 -12.34 0.47 8.19
C VAL A 109 -10.86 0.82 8.02
N PRO A 110 -10.51 2.05 7.59
CA PRO A 110 -9.13 2.49 7.51
C PRO A 110 -8.52 2.63 8.91
N VAL A 111 -7.27 2.20 9.06
CA VAL A 111 -6.49 2.32 10.29
C VAL A 111 -5.18 3.00 9.96
N ALA A 112 -4.91 4.15 10.59
CA ALA A 112 -3.72 4.93 10.30
C ALA A 112 -2.43 4.22 10.76
N ARG A 113 -1.41 4.20 9.88
CA ARG A 113 -0.03 3.81 10.20
C ARG A 113 0.93 4.99 10.14
N ALA A 114 0.54 6.05 9.44
CA ALA A 114 1.24 7.34 9.38
C ALA A 114 0.61 8.35 10.35
N LYS A 115 1.33 9.42 10.61
CA LYS A 115 0.85 10.59 11.36
C LYS A 115 0.91 11.82 10.47
N GLU A 116 -0.02 12.74 10.68
CA GLU A 116 0.14 14.10 10.16
C GLU A 116 1.32 14.75 10.90
N VAL A 117 2.20 15.41 10.16
CA VAL A 117 3.40 16.06 10.70
C VAL A 117 3.45 17.52 10.27
N GLN A 118 3.95 18.36 11.16
CA GLN A 118 4.20 19.76 10.84
C GLN A 118 5.63 19.87 10.26
N ARG A 119 5.78 19.80 8.92
CA ARG A 119 7.06 19.99 8.17
C ARG A 119 6.79 20.08 6.64
N PRO A 120 7.42 20.97 5.83
CA PRO A 120 8.13 22.25 6.08
C PRO A 120 7.20 23.47 5.86
N ALA A 121 7.72 24.70 5.80
CA ALA A 121 7.03 26.00 5.73
C ALA A 121 6.00 26.21 4.58
N GLU A 122 5.72 25.18 3.77
CA GLU A 122 5.05 25.26 2.47
C GLU A 122 3.87 24.29 2.31
N VAL A 123 3.38 23.63 3.37
CA VAL A 123 2.18 22.77 3.23
C VAL A 123 1.00 23.66 2.81
N PRO A 124 0.43 23.50 1.59
CA PRO A 124 -0.63 24.38 1.14
C PRO A 124 -1.88 24.24 2.01
N ALA A 125 -2.64 25.34 2.13
CA ALA A 125 -3.88 25.34 2.89
C ALA A 125 -4.81 24.18 2.48
N GLY A 126 -5.41 23.52 3.47
CA GLY A 126 -6.28 22.36 3.26
C GLY A 126 -5.56 21.04 2.98
N ARG A 127 -4.22 21.02 2.84
CA ARG A 127 -3.44 19.79 2.66
C ARG A 127 -2.83 19.29 3.97
N ALA A 128 -2.59 17.99 4.04
CA ALA A 128 -1.90 17.33 5.13
C ALA A 128 -0.55 16.81 4.63
N ALA A 129 0.50 17.05 5.40
CA ALA A 129 1.79 16.37 5.25
C ALA A 129 1.79 15.15 6.18
N VAL A 130 1.97 13.96 5.63
CA VAL A 130 1.93 12.71 6.39
C VAL A 130 3.28 12.01 6.35
N GLN A 131 3.64 11.39 7.47
CA GLN A 131 4.89 10.65 7.62
C GLN A 131 4.67 9.38 8.46
N ARG A 132 5.36 8.30 8.08
CA ARG A 132 5.42 7.06 8.85
C ARG A 132 6.86 6.73 9.24
N GLY A 133 7.21 6.90 10.51
CA GLY A 133 8.57 6.64 11.00
C GLY A 133 9.61 7.47 10.25
N GLN A 134 10.64 6.82 9.70
CA GLN A 134 11.71 7.45 8.92
C GLN A 134 11.42 7.51 7.41
N LEU A 135 10.21 7.17 6.98
CA LEU A 135 9.84 7.24 5.57
C LEU A 135 9.68 8.70 5.08
N PRO A 136 9.77 8.95 3.76
CA PRO A 136 9.59 10.29 3.20
C PRO A 136 8.26 10.92 3.59
N VAL A 137 8.22 12.24 3.70
CA VAL A 137 6.97 13.00 3.93
C VAL A 137 6.21 13.14 2.61
N TYR A 138 4.91 12.85 2.62
CA TYR A 138 4.05 13.05 1.46
C TYR A 138 3.00 14.12 1.74
N ILE A 139 2.85 15.07 0.81
CA ILE A 139 1.77 16.05 0.83
C ILE A 139 0.58 15.45 0.08
N LEU A 140 -0.53 15.28 0.79
CA LEU A 140 -1.76 14.71 0.24
C LEU A 140 -2.53 15.74 -0.59
N THR A 141 -3.39 15.26 -1.50
CA THR A 141 -4.38 16.12 -2.17
C THR A 141 -5.39 16.65 -1.16
N PRO A 142 -6.16 17.70 -1.46
CA PRO A 142 -7.17 18.22 -0.53
C PRO A 142 -8.17 17.15 -0.07
N HIS A 143 -8.72 16.35 -0.99
CA HIS A 143 -9.65 15.26 -0.62
C HIS A 143 -8.98 14.19 0.23
N ALA A 144 -7.77 13.73 -0.15
CA ALA A 144 -7.04 12.74 0.64
C ALA A 144 -6.66 13.28 2.03
N SER A 145 -6.39 14.58 2.16
CA SER A 145 -6.10 15.24 3.45
C SER A 145 -7.34 15.28 4.35
N ALA A 146 -8.49 15.68 3.79
CA ALA A 146 -9.75 15.69 4.52
C ALA A 146 -10.14 14.28 4.99
N LEU A 147 -10.01 13.28 4.11
CA LEU A 147 -10.29 11.88 4.42
C LEU A 147 -9.31 11.31 5.46
N PHE A 148 -8.00 11.58 5.33
CA PHE A 148 -6.99 11.10 6.28
C PHE A 148 -7.27 11.54 7.71
N ARG A 149 -7.72 12.79 7.89
CA ARG A 149 -8.07 13.36 9.20
C ARG A 149 -9.33 12.73 9.83
N GLN A 150 -10.13 12.00 9.05
CA GLN A 150 -11.28 11.23 9.59
C GLN A 150 -10.90 9.81 10.03
N ILE A 151 -9.66 9.35 9.78
CA ILE A 151 -9.25 7.98 10.10
C ILE A 151 -9.05 7.85 11.61
N ASP A 152 -9.94 7.11 12.26
CA ASP A 152 -9.90 6.81 13.70
C ASP A 152 -9.81 5.30 14.01
N GLY A 153 -9.73 4.45 12.98
CA GLY A 153 -9.71 3.00 13.13
C GLY A 153 -11.05 2.38 13.52
N LYS A 154 -12.15 3.14 13.49
CA LYS A 154 -13.51 2.71 13.83
C LYS A 154 -14.49 2.94 12.68
N ARG A 155 -14.50 4.15 12.11
CA ARG A 155 -15.37 4.52 11.00
C ARG A 155 -14.98 3.80 9.72
N SER A 156 -15.97 3.39 8.93
CA SER A 156 -15.81 2.90 7.57
C SER A 156 -15.33 4.00 6.62
N VAL A 157 -14.82 3.61 5.45
CA VAL A 157 -14.51 4.52 4.34
C VAL A 157 -15.73 5.39 3.99
N ARG A 158 -16.94 4.81 3.97
CA ARG A 158 -18.20 5.52 3.70
C ARG A 158 -18.46 6.64 4.71
N GLU A 159 -18.33 6.33 6.00
CA GLU A 159 -18.55 7.30 7.08
C GLU A 159 -17.48 8.40 7.09
N CYS A 160 -16.22 8.03 6.85
CA CYS A 160 -15.13 8.99 6.66
C CYS A 160 -15.42 9.95 5.49
N ALA A 161 -15.91 9.43 4.37
CA ALA A 161 -16.23 10.23 3.19
C ALA A 161 -17.43 11.16 3.40
N ALA A 162 -18.48 10.67 4.06
CA ALA A 162 -19.65 11.48 4.40
C ALA A 162 -19.27 12.67 5.30
N ALA A 163 -18.37 12.45 6.27
CA ALA A 163 -17.88 13.50 7.18
C ALA A 163 -16.87 14.45 6.52
N ALA A 164 -15.95 13.93 5.70
CA ALA A 164 -14.86 14.72 5.11
C ALA A 164 -15.28 15.53 3.88
N LEU A 165 -16.24 15.03 3.10
CA LEU A 165 -16.58 15.55 1.78
C LEU A 165 -18.09 15.80 1.63
N PRO A 166 -18.75 16.53 2.56
CA PRO A 166 -20.21 16.65 2.57
C PRO A 166 -20.78 17.39 1.36
N SER A 167 -19.99 18.24 0.71
CA SER A 167 -20.39 19.05 -0.45
C SER A 167 -20.35 18.30 -1.78
N LEU A 168 -19.71 17.12 -1.85
CA LEU A 168 -19.63 16.33 -3.06
C LEU A 168 -20.87 15.45 -3.24
N SER A 169 -21.25 15.20 -4.49
CA SER A 169 -22.27 14.19 -4.80
C SER A 169 -21.81 12.79 -4.36
N GLU A 170 -22.73 11.82 -4.31
CA GLU A 170 -22.39 10.46 -3.92
C GLU A 170 -21.35 9.82 -4.84
N SER A 171 -21.51 9.94 -6.17
CA SER A 171 -20.56 9.39 -7.14
C SER A 171 -19.17 10.02 -7.03
N GLU A 172 -19.09 11.34 -6.84
CA GLU A 172 -17.84 12.05 -6.62
C GLU A 172 -17.16 11.63 -5.30
N ARG A 173 -17.95 11.45 -4.22
CA ARG A 173 -17.43 10.94 -2.95
C ARG A 173 -16.85 9.54 -3.10
N VAL A 174 -17.53 8.65 -3.80
CA VAL A 174 -17.04 7.28 -4.04
C VAL A 174 -15.74 7.33 -4.84
N ALA A 175 -15.66 8.11 -5.91
CA ALA A 175 -14.45 8.24 -6.73
C ALA A 175 -13.28 8.83 -5.91
N ALA A 176 -13.49 9.95 -5.21
CA ALA A 176 -12.48 10.59 -4.38
C ALA A 176 -11.98 9.67 -3.25
N SER A 177 -12.89 8.90 -2.64
CA SER A 177 -12.55 7.93 -1.59
C SER A 177 -11.72 6.79 -2.15
N ARG A 178 -12.10 6.25 -3.32
CA ARG A 178 -11.35 5.18 -3.99
C ARG A 178 -9.91 5.61 -4.24
N ASP A 179 -9.72 6.79 -4.84
CA ASP A 179 -8.39 7.29 -5.16
C ASP A 179 -7.56 7.56 -3.90
N ALA A 180 -8.14 8.24 -2.89
CA ALA A 180 -7.43 8.57 -1.67
C ALA A 180 -7.04 7.34 -0.85
N PHE A 181 -7.99 6.42 -0.57
CA PHE A 181 -7.70 5.25 0.25
C PHE A 181 -6.82 4.22 -0.49
N ARG A 182 -6.96 4.08 -1.81
CA ARG A 182 -6.02 3.28 -2.61
C ARG A 182 -4.62 3.84 -2.56
N TYR A 183 -4.46 5.16 -2.74
CA TYR A 183 -3.17 5.83 -2.65
C TYR A 183 -2.51 5.62 -1.28
N LEU A 184 -3.24 5.89 -0.19
CA LEU A 184 -2.73 5.71 1.17
C LEU A 184 -2.40 4.25 1.51
N TRP A 185 -3.21 3.29 1.02
CA TRP A 185 -2.97 1.86 1.23
C TRP A 185 -1.75 1.36 0.45
N ARG A 186 -1.56 1.81 -0.80
CA ARG A 186 -0.38 1.49 -1.61
C ARG A 186 0.91 2.10 -1.06
N LEU A 187 0.82 3.23 -0.37
CA LEU A 187 1.95 3.79 0.39
C LEU A 187 2.22 3.07 1.72
N SER A 188 1.36 2.15 2.15
CA SER A 188 1.34 1.58 3.51
C SER A 188 1.19 2.60 4.63
N TYR A 189 0.48 3.69 4.36
CA TYR A 189 0.21 4.73 5.35
C TYR A 189 -1.06 4.44 6.14
N ILE A 190 -1.85 3.48 5.67
CA ILE A 190 -2.99 2.91 6.35
C ILE A 190 -2.99 1.38 6.20
N PHE A 191 -3.71 0.70 7.09
CA PHE A 191 -4.30 -0.59 6.81
C PHE A 191 -5.79 -0.41 6.50
N LEU A 192 -6.38 -1.38 5.82
CA LEU A 192 -7.82 -1.49 5.64
C LEU A 192 -8.28 -2.77 6.32
N ARG A 193 -9.08 -2.62 7.37
CA ARG A 193 -9.71 -3.74 8.04
C ARG A 193 -11.02 -4.04 7.32
N MET A 194 -11.12 -5.25 6.78
CA MET A 194 -12.36 -5.72 6.16
C MET A 194 -13.40 -6.00 7.26
N PRO A 195 -14.69 -5.73 7.00
CA PRO A 195 -15.75 -6.11 7.94
C PRO A 195 -15.76 -7.63 8.09
N TYR A 196 -15.92 -8.12 9.32
CA TYR A 196 -16.08 -9.53 9.58
C TYR A 196 -17.45 -9.96 9.03
N ARG A 197 -17.45 -10.70 7.93
CA ARG A 197 -18.67 -11.38 7.48
C ARG A 197 -18.70 -12.73 8.19
N ALA A 198 -19.63 -12.85 9.14
CA ALA A 198 -19.93 -14.11 9.82
C ALA A 198 -20.49 -15.13 8.84
#